data_AF-A0A453F9E6-F1
#
_entry.id   AF-A0A453F9E6-F1
#
_cell.length_a   1.000
_cell.length_b   1.000
_cell.length_c   1.000
_cell.angle_alpha   90.00
_cell.angle_beta   90.00
_cell.angle_gamma   90.00
#
_symmetry.space_group_name_H-M   'P 1'
#
loop_
_entity.id
_entity.type
_entity.pdbx_description
1 polymer ?
#
loop_
_entity_poly.entity_id
_entity_poly.type
_entity_poly.pdbx_seq_one_letter_code
_entity_poly.pdbx_strand_id
1 'polypeptide(L)'
;MGILGRAASEMQMKKLTCIGMELQFEWEQVAAFVRQPDGSLFSWRERFTCFRYLIYGIVNKTNSEISLKFDDKEFYWKQNESLLRRLEDEGVVKLVFPLHEEIKRKQLLRNWALNWHDFTWQPIDEVYSYFGTKIATYFAFLGMYTRWLFFPAVSGLATQLIDFGSFQWLVLPAFFIFVISWAVFFLQFWKRKNSALLARWGINYSFAEYKASANELEPIRHYLSIEREEEKNFDDAPAEKRRLQRNEWSGVLLRIRNNAIIVLGIICLQLPFELAYAHLYEKTETEALR
;
A
#
# COMPACT_ATOMS: atom_id res chain seq x y z
N MET A 1 -12.23 13.13 24.65
CA MET A 1 -11.51 11.83 24.68
C MET A 1 -12.46 10.63 24.83
N GLY A 2 -13.45 10.66 25.75
CA GLY A 2 -14.31 9.48 25.99
C GLY A 2 -15.14 8.96 24.82
N ILE A 3 -15.60 9.83 23.90
CA ILE A 3 -16.34 9.39 22.70
C ILE A 3 -15.43 8.58 21.76
N LEU A 4 -14.20 9.06 21.54
CA LEU A 4 -13.23 8.38 20.69
C LEU A 4 -12.79 7.03 21.30
N GLY A 5 -12.64 6.99 22.62
CA GLY A 5 -12.34 5.76 23.35
C GLY A 5 -13.45 4.71 23.25
N ARG A 6 -14.71 5.14 23.37
CA ARG A 6 -15.86 4.25 23.15
C ARG A 6 -15.91 3.73 21.72
N ALA A 7 -15.74 4.59 20.72
CA ALA A 7 -15.66 4.18 19.32
C ALA A 7 -14.53 3.17 19.07
N ALA A 8 -13.34 3.39 19.64
CA ALA A 8 -12.21 2.47 19.55
C ALA A 8 -12.52 1.09 20.16
N SER A 9 -13.28 1.06 21.26
CA SER A 9 -13.72 -0.17 21.92
C SER A 9 -14.81 -0.90 21.12
N GLU A 10 -15.79 -0.17 20.59
CA GLU A 10 -16.85 -0.71 19.70
C GLU A 10 -16.28 -1.33 18.42
N MET A 11 -15.20 -0.76 17.87
CA MET A 11 -14.47 -1.34 16.73
C MET A 11 -13.52 -2.48 17.10
N GLN A 12 -13.44 -2.88 18.37
CA GLN A 12 -12.50 -3.89 18.88
C GLN A 12 -11.04 -3.64 18.47
N MET A 13 -10.62 -2.37 18.51
CA MET A 13 -9.26 -1.99 18.13
C MET A 13 -8.25 -2.66 19.07
N LYS A 14 -7.24 -3.34 18.52
CA LYS A 14 -6.18 -3.96 19.33
C LYS A 14 -5.07 -2.97 19.64
N LYS A 15 -4.52 -3.06 20.84
CA LYS A 15 -3.44 -2.19 21.28
C LYS A 15 -2.52 -2.87 22.28
N LEU A 16 -1.26 -2.44 22.28
CA LEU A 16 -0.25 -2.91 23.22
C LEU A 16 -0.52 -2.42 24.65
N THR A 17 -0.51 -3.36 25.59
CA THR A 17 -0.58 -3.10 27.03
C THR A 17 0.80 -2.78 27.60
N CYS A 18 0.86 -2.19 28.80
CA CYS A 18 2.10 -1.93 29.53
C CYS A 18 2.91 -3.20 29.84
N ILE A 19 2.26 -4.37 29.76
CA ILE A 19 2.85 -5.70 29.97
C ILE A 19 3.45 -6.26 28.65
N GLY A 20 3.22 -5.59 27.52
CA GLY A 20 3.72 -5.99 26.20
C GLY A 20 2.82 -6.97 25.44
N MET A 21 1.61 -7.22 25.92
CA MET A 21 0.61 -8.03 25.20
C MET A 21 -0.33 -7.14 24.37
N GLU A 22 -0.68 -7.57 23.16
CA GLU A 22 -1.74 -6.93 22.36
C GLU A 22 -3.11 -7.45 22.78
N LEU A 23 -3.95 -6.56 23.34
CA LEU A 23 -5.32 -6.87 23.74
C LEU A 23 -6.31 -5.95 23.04
N GLN A 24 -7.59 -6.36 22.99
CA GLN A 24 -8.66 -5.48 22.56
C GLN A 24 -8.78 -4.28 23.50
N PHE A 25 -8.96 -3.10 22.93
CA PHE A 25 -9.01 -1.86 23.67
C PHE A 25 -10.35 -1.71 24.39
N GLU A 26 -10.30 -1.54 25.70
CA GLU A 26 -11.45 -1.23 26.54
C GLU A 26 -11.31 0.15 27.16
N TRP A 27 -12.34 0.99 27.02
CA TRP A 27 -12.30 2.35 27.56
C TRP A 27 -12.25 2.38 29.09
N GLU A 28 -12.80 1.38 29.77
CA GLU A 28 -12.77 1.30 31.24
C GLU A 28 -11.35 1.01 31.76
N GLN A 29 -10.52 0.31 30.97
CA GLN A 29 -9.18 -0.12 31.34
C GLN A 29 -8.07 0.67 30.63
N VAL A 30 -8.31 1.94 30.29
CA VAL A 30 -7.37 2.79 29.54
C VAL A 30 -5.96 2.85 30.16
N ALA A 31 -5.86 2.76 31.50
CA ALA A 31 -4.58 2.79 32.21
C ALA A 31 -3.67 1.59 31.91
N ALA A 32 -4.22 0.47 31.45
CA ALA A 32 -3.45 -0.72 31.11
C ALA A 32 -2.73 -0.61 29.74
N PHE A 33 -3.09 0.38 28.92
CA PHE A 33 -2.59 0.52 27.55
C PHE A 33 -1.45 1.54 27.43
N VAL A 34 -0.49 1.23 26.56
CA VAL A 34 0.68 2.09 26.32
C VAL A 34 0.24 3.40 25.67
N ARG A 35 0.81 4.52 26.15
CA ARG A 35 0.65 5.86 25.56
C ARG A 35 1.82 6.19 24.65
N GLN A 36 1.56 7.09 23.71
CA GLN A 36 2.59 7.61 22.83
C GLN A 36 3.57 8.53 23.57
N PRO A 37 4.75 8.79 23.00
CA PRO A 37 5.72 9.72 23.56
C PRO A 37 5.16 11.14 23.77
N ASP A 38 4.16 11.53 22.98
CA ASP A 38 3.45 12.80 23.11
C ASP A 38 2.40 12.81 24.25
N GLY A 39 2.32 11.74 25.04
CA GLY A 39 1.34 11.55 26.11
C GLY A 39 -0.06 11.16 25.61
N SER A 40 -0.26 11.11 24.30
CA SER A 40 -1.55 10.81 23.72
C SER A 40 -1.86 9.32 23.72
N LEU A 41 -3.14 8.98 23.85
CA LEU A 41 -3.56 7.59 23.82
C LEU A 41 -3.55 7.06 22.39
N PHE A 42 -4.15 7.79 21.43
CA PHE A 42 -4.30 7.31 20.06
C PHE A 42 -3.39 8.05 19.08
N SER A 43 -2.85 7.31 18.10
CA SER A 43 -2.10 7.86 16.97
C SER A 43 -3.03 8.66 16.07
N TRP A 44 -2.47 9.52 15.23
CA TRP A 44 -3.28 10.24 14.25
C TRP A 44 -4.09 9.28 13.37
N ARG A 45 -3.47 8.17 12.93
CA ARG A 45 -4.15 7.11 12.18
C ARG A 45 -5.30 6.47 12.96
N GLU A 46 -5.07 6.10 14.21
CA GLU A 46 -6.11 5.49 15.07
C GLU A 46 -7.28 6.44 15.30
N ARG A 47 -6.99 7.73 15.56
CA ARG A 47 -8.02 8.78 15.67
C ARG A 47 -8.81 8.90 14.38
N PHE A 48 -8.12 8.97 13.24
CA PHE A 48 -8.77 9.04 11.93
C PHE A 48 -9.65 7.82 11.66
N THR A 49 -9.20 6.62 12.03
CA THR A 49 -9.99 5.39 11.92
C THR A 49 -11.26 5.49 12.76
N CYS A 50 -11.17 6.00 13.98
CA CYS A 50 -12.33 6.23 14.84
C CYS A 50 -13.28 7.29 14.30
N PHE A 51 -12.77 8.41 13.78
CA PHE A 51 -13.61 9.43 13.17
C PHE A 51 -14.35 8.88 11.95
N ARG A 52 -13.64 8.12 11.10
CA ARG A 52 -14.27 7.49 9.95
C ARG A 52 -15.37 6.51 10.37
N TYR A 53 -15.10 5.68 11.38
CA TYR A 53 -16.14 4.79 11.92
C TYR A 53 -17.36 5.54 12.44
N LEU A 54 -17.15 6.63 13.19
CA LEU A 54 -18.26 7.43 13.72
C LEU A 54 -19.08 8.08 12.60
N ILE A 55 -18.42 8.63 11.57
CA ILE A 55 -19.10 9.33 10.47
C ILE A 55 -19.86 8.35 9.58
N TYR A 56 -19.24 7.24 9.20
CA TYR A 56 -19.89 6.22 8.37
C TYR A 56 -20.88 5.35 9.17
N GLY A 57 -20.75 5.32 10.50
CA GLY A 57 -21.68 4.65 11.43
C GLY A 57 -22.98 5.43 11.65
N ILE A 58 -23.13 6.63 11.07
CA ILE A 58 -24.40 7.37 11.09
C ILE A 58 -25.38 6.66 10.16
N VAL A 59 -26.23 5.82 10.75
CA VAL A 59 -27.25 5.02 10.05
C VAL A 59 -28.66 5.44 10.41
N ASN A 60 -29.61 5.20 9.50
CA ASN A 60 -31.02 5.46 9.78
C ASN A 60 -31.55 4.41 10.76
N LYS A 61 -31.78 4.83 12.01
CA LYS A 61 -32.37 3.98 13.05
C LYS A 61 -33.89 3.99 13.06
N THR A 62 -34.53 4.86 12.27
CA THR A 62 -35.98 4.92 12.18
C THR A 62 -36.49 3.76 11.30
N ASN A 63 -37.67 3.24 11.61
CA ASN A 63 -38.34 2.20 10.81
C ASN A 63 -38.97 2.77 9.53
N SER A 64 -38.62 4.00 9.14
CA SER A 64 -39.25 4.73 8.04
C SER A 64 -38.19 5.33 7.13
N GLU A 65 -38.51 5.39 5.84
CA GLU A 65 -37.67 6.07 4.87
C GLU A 65 -37.75 7.58 5.11
N ILE A 66 -36.59 8.21 5.32
CA ILE A 66 -36.49 9.65 5.50
C ILE A 66 -36.21 10.27 4.13
N SER A 67 -37.05 11.21 3.70
CA SER A 67 -36.78 12.01 2.51
C SER A 67 -35.81 13.14 2.85
N LEU A 68 -34.69 13.17 2.14
CA LEU A 68 -33.68 14.23 2.23
C LEU A 68 -33.80 15.08 0.96
N LYS A 69 -33.83 16.40 1.14
CA LYS A 69 -33.88 17.35 0.02
C LYS A 69 -32.60 18.16 -0.01
N PHE A 70 -31.92 18.15 -1.16
CA PHE A 70 -30.75 18.98 -1.40
C PHE A 70 -30.75 19.43 -2.86
N ASP A 71 -30.70 20.74 -3.10
CA ASP A 71 -30.55 21.35 -4.43
C ASP A 71 -31.61 20.84 -5.44
N ASP A 72 -32.89 20.96 -5.07
CA ASP A 72 -34.08 20.49 -5.82
C ASP A 72 -34.14 18.98 -6.13
N LYS A 73 -33.22 18.18 -5.58
CA LYS A 73 -33.26 16.72 -5.64
C LYS A 73 -33.76 16.15 -4.31
N GLU A 74 -34.73 15.26 -4.41
CA GLU A 74 -35.21 14.46 -3.29
C GLU A 74 -34.64 13.05 -3.39
N PHE A 75 -33.99 12.58 -2.33
CA PHE A 75 -33.50 11.22 -2.23
C PHE A 75 -33.96 10.57 -0.92
N TYR A 76 -34.21 9.27 -1.01
CA TYR A 76 -34.73 8.47 0.09
C TYR A 76 -33.56 7.80 0.82
N TRP A 77 -33.54 7.97 2.14
CA TRP A 77 -32.57 7.34 3.02
C TRP A 77 -33.19 6.09 3.66
N LYS A 78 -32.72 4.92 3.23
CA LYS A 78 -33.27 3.63 3.64
C LYS A 78 -32.85 3.26 5.06
N GLN A 79 -33.62 2.36 5.68
CA GLN A 79 -33.31 1.85 7.01
C GLN A 79 -31.95 1.13 7.03
N ASN A 80 -31.15 1.37 8.08
CA ASN A 80 -29.80 0.81 8.27
C ASN A 80 -28.77 1.18 7.20
N GLU A 81 -29.08 2.10 6.29
CA GLU A 81 -28.13 2.65 5.33
C GLU A 81 -27.31 3.77 6.00
N SER A 82 -26.01 3.85 5.69
CA SER A 82 -25.16 4.93 6.20
C SER A 82 -25.43 6.23 5.43
N LEU A 83 -25.72 7.32 6.15
CA LEU A 83 -26.04 8.62 5.58
C LEU A 83 -24.93 9.12 4.65
N LEU A 84 -23.67 9.04 5.10
CA LEU A 84 -22.54 9.59 4.34
C LEU A 84 -22.38 8.90 2.97
N ARG A 85 -22.49 7.58 2.91
CA ARG A 85 -22.40 6.85 1.62
C ARG A 85 -23.49 7.28 0.66
N ARG A 86 -24.72 7.41 1.15
CA ARG A 86 -25.84 7.86 0.33
C ARG A 86 -25.57 9.26 -0.24
N LEU A 87 -24.99 10.16 0.56
CA LEU A 87 -24.60 11.49 0.12
C LEU A 87 -23.43 11.48 -0.88
N GLU A 88 -22.51 10.52 -0.77
CA GLU A 88 -21.41 10.31 -1.72
C GLU A 88 -21.93 9.79 -3.06
N ASP A 89 -22.84 8.81 -3.05
CA ASP A 89 -23.44 8.22 -4.24
C ASP A 89 -24.28 9.24 -5.04
N GLU A 90 -25.00 10.12 -4.34
CA GLU A 90 -25.77 11.21 -4.95
C GLU A 90 -24.91 12.40 -5.38
N GLY A 91 -23.59 12.38 -5.10
CA GLY A 91 -22.65 13.43 -5.46
C GLY A 91 -22.80 14.73 -4.65
N VAL A 92 -23.58 14.71 -3.56
CA VAL A 92 -23.71 15.83 -2.62
C VAL A 92 -22.38 15.99 -1.86
N VAL A 93 -21.82 14.87 -1.39
CA VAL A 93 -20.48 14.81 -0.81
C VAL A 93 -19.52 14.30 -1.89
N LYS A 94 -18.59 15.14 -2.31
CA LYS A 94 -17.61 14.74 -3.34
C LYS A 94 -16.53 13.83 -2.77
N LEU A 95 -15.91 14.23 -1.66
CA LEU A 95 -14.74 13.58 -1.08
C LEU A 95 -14.68 13.83 0.43
N VAL A 96 -14.26 12.80 1.17
CA VAL A 96 -13.93 12.89 2.59
C VAL A 96 -12.46 12.57 2.77
N PHE A 97 -11.67 13.55 3.21
CA PHE A 97 -10.23 13.38 3.43
C PHE A 97 -9.82 13.96 4.79
N PRO A 98 -8.82 13.36 5.46
CA PRO A 98 -8.33 13.87 6.71
C PRO A 98 -7.40 15.08 6.52
N LEU A 99 -7.44 16.01 7.47
CA LEU A 99 -6.51 17.13 7.52
C LEU A 99 -5.17 16.72 8.16
N HIS A 100 -4.07 17.14 7.56
CA HIS A 100 -2.73 16.87 8.08
C HIS A 100 -2.39 17.69 9.33
N GLU A 101 -1.66 17.07 10.24
CA GLU A 101 -1.03 17.77 11.36
C GLU A 101 0.32 18.34 10.91
N GLU A 102 0.30 19.61 10.50
CA GLU A 102 1.46 20.34 9.93
C GLU A 102 2.73 20.22 10.77
N ILE A 103 2.61 20.28 12.10
CA ILE A 103 3.74 20.24 13.03
C ILE A 103 4.45 18.89 12.96
N LYS A 104 3.70 17.78 13.11
CA LYS A 104 4.25 16.42 13.04
C LYS A 104 4.82 16.11 11.66
N ARG A 105 4.14 16.54 10.58
CA ARG A 105 4.63 16.36 9.21
C ARG A 105 5.96 17.09 8.98
N LYS A 106 6.06 18.36 9.40
CA LYS A 106 7.30 19.14 9.26
C LYS A 106 8.45 18.56 10.08
N GLN A 107 8.16 18.07 11.28
CA GLN A 107 9.17 17.41 12.11
C GLN A 107 9.67 16.11 11.48
N LEU A 108 8.77 15.26 10.98
CA LEU A 108 9.12 14.04 10.26
C LEU A 108 9.93 14.35 8.99
N LEU A 109 9.52 15.38 8.23
CA LEU A 109 10.24 15.81 7.03
C LEU A 109 11.65 16.29 7.36
N ARG A 110 11.81 17.12 8.39
CA ARG A 110 13.11 17.65 8.82
C ARG A 110 14.02 16.55 9.36
N ASN A 111 13.51 15.67 10.21
CA ASN A 111 14.31 14.68 10.91
C ASN A 111 14.69 13.48 10.03
N TRP A 112 13.91 13.21 8.98
CA TRP A 112 14.12 12.07 8.10
C TRP A 112 14.40 12.48 6.65
N ALA A 113 13.43 13.06 5.95
CA ALA A 113 13.53 13.25 4.50
C ALA A 113 14.58 14.30 4.08
N LEU A 114 14.80 15.33 4.91
CA LEU A 114 15.77 16.39 4.65
C LEU A 114 17.14 16.13 5.30
N ASN A 115 17.26 15.09 6.12
CA ASN A 115 18.51 14.71 6.75
C ASN A 115 19.31 13.82 5.81
N TRP A 116 20.22 14.44 5.04
CA TRP A 116 21.07 13.75 4.06
C TRP A 116 21.98 12.67 4.65
N HIS A 117 22.36 12.82 5.94
CA HIS A 117 23.25 11.88 6.62
C HIS A 117 22.64 10.47 6.78
N ASP A 118 21.32 10.39 6.91
CA ASP A 118 20.60 9.15 7.23
C ASP A 118 19.71 8.69 6.07
N PHE A 119 20.19 8.83 4.83
CA PHE A 119 19.45 8.56 3.59
C PHE A 119 18.73 7.18 3.56
N THR A 120 19.27 6.19 4.26
CA THR A 120 18.71 4.82 4.28
C THR A 120 18.05 4.42 5.60
N TRP A 121 18.20 5.22 6.66
CA TRP A 121 17.58 4.96 7.95
C TRP A 121 16.27 5.72 8.06
N GLN A 122 15.16 4.99 7.86
CA GLN A 122 13.83 5.58 7.82
C GLN A 122 13.08 5.26 9.13
N PRO A 123 12.43 6.23 9.78
CA PRO A 123 11.61 6.00 10.98
C PRO A 123 10.25 5.39 10.59
N ILE A 124 10.26 4.11 10.22
CA ILE A 124 9.08 3.44 9.64
C ILE A 124 7.89 3.43 10.61
N ASP A 125 8.15 3.33 11.93
CA ASP A 125 7.08 3.29 12.93
C ASP A 125 6.37 4.65 13.09
N GLU A 126 7.11 5.76 12.96
CA GLU A 126 6.52 7.10 12.96
C GLU A 126 5.66 7.31 11.70
N VAL A 127 6.19 6.92 10.54
CA VAL A 127 5.45 6.92 9.26
C VAL A 127 4.20 6.05 9.37
N TYR A 128 4.28 4.89 10.01
CA TYR A 128 3.15 3.99 10.26
C TYR A 128 2.08 4.63 11.14
N SER A 129 2.48 5.27 12.25
CA SER A 129 1.55 5.91 13.18
C SER A 129 0.81 7.10 12.57
N TYR A 130 1.44 7.79 11.61
CA TYR A 130 0.88 8.97 10.97
C TYR A 130 0.15 8.66 9.66
N PHE A 131 0.79 7.96 8.71
CA PHE A 131 0.23 7.70 7.38
C PHE A 131 -0.47 6.33 7.25
N GLY A 132 -0.21 5.40 8.17
CA GLY A 132 -0.77 4.07 8.16
C GLY A 132 0.02 3.04 7.34
N THR A 133 -0.51 1.82 7.29
CA THR A 133 0.22 0.63 6.78
C THR A 133 0.63 0.76 5.32
N LYS A 134 -0.27 1.19 4.42
CA LYS A 134 0.00 1.22 2.98
C LYS A 134 1.26 2.04 2.66
N ILE A 135 1.33 3.25 3.22
CA ILE A 135 2.43 4.20 2.99
C ILE A 135 3.69 3.75 3.75
N ALA A 136 3.56 3.26 4.99
CA ALA A 136 4.69 2.77 5.76
C ALA A 136 5.36 1.55 5.14
N THR A 137 4.58 0.58 4.63
CA THR A 137 5.11 -0.59 3.90
C THR A 137 5.82 -0.16 2.61
N TYR A 138 5.27 0.82 1.89
CA TYR A 138 5.93 1.38 0.70
C TYR A 138 7.30 1.97 1.02
N PHE A 139 7.38 2.86 2.02
CA PHE A 139 8.66 3.45 2.42
C PHE A 139 9.63 2.40 2.98
N ALA A 140 9.13 1.43 3.76
CA ALA A 140 9.93 0.32 4.25
C ALA A 140 10.55 -0.53 3.12
N PHE A 141 9.78 -0.76 2.03
CA PHE A 141 10.25 -1.43 0.82
C PHE A 141 11.32 -0.60 0.14
N LEU A 142 11.02 0.67 -0.11
CA LEU A 142 11.92 1.60 -0.79
C LEU A 142 13.26 1.69 -0.07
N GLY A 143 13.26 1.94 1.25
CA GLY A 143 14.49 2.02 2.03
C GLY A 143 15.29 0.72 2.04
N MET A 144 14.63 -0.44 2.09
CA MET A 144 15.33 -1.73 1.97
C MET A 144 15.91 -1.93 0.58
N TYR A 145 15.14 -1.61 -0.47
CA TYR A 145 15.56 -1.75 -1.86
C TYR A 145 16.78 -0.87 -2.17
N THR A 146 16.75 0.39 -1.78
CA THR A 146 17.89 1.32 -1.93
C THR A 146 19.13 0.80 -1.20
N ARG A 147 18.99 0.24 0.01
CA ARG A 147 20.13 -0.36 0.72
C ARG A 147 20.69 -1.59 0.01
N TRP A 148 19.81 -2.41 -0.55
CA TRP A 148 20.20 -3.63 -1.24
C TRP A 148 20.79 -3.36 -2.62
N LEU A 149 20.39 -2.28 -3.30
CA LEU A 149 20.97 -1.83 -4.57
C LEU A 149 22.45 -1.46 -4.46
N PHE A 150 22.94 -1.18 -3.25
CA PHE A 150 24.37 -0.95 -3.02
C PHE A 150 25.23 -2.12 -3.51
N PHE A 151 24.80 -3.37 -3.31
CA PHE A 151 25.56 -4.55 -3.75
C PHE A 151 25.75 -4.63 -5.28
N PRO A 152 24.69 -4.60 -6.12
CA PRO A 152 24.85 -4.57 -7.57
C PRO A 152 25.49 -3.28 -8.07
N ALA A 153 25.30 -2.14 -7.41
CA ALA A 153 25.96 -0.89 -7.79
C ALA A 153 27.49 -0.99 -7.64
N VAL A 154 27.99 -1.49 -6.51
CA VAL A 154 29.42 -1.69 -6.28
C VAL A 154 29.99 -2.74 -7.24
N SER A 155 29.28 -3.86 -7.41
CA SER A 155 29.67 -4.92 -8.35
C SER A 155 29.75 -4.40 -9.80
N GLY A 156 28.74 -3.65 -10.25
CA GLY A 156 28.70 -3.05 -11.58
C GLY A 156 29.81 -2.02 -11.79
N LEU A 157 30.05 -1.15 -10.81
CA LEU A 157 31.14 -0.17 -10.87
C LEU A 157 32.51 -0.86 -10.92
N ALA A 158 32.71 -1.93 -10.14
CA ALA A 158 33.93 -2.73 -10.18
C ALA A 158 34.13 -3.37 -11.56
N THR A 159 33.07 -3.89 -12.20
CA THR A 159 33.16 -4.43 -13.56
C THR A 159 33.49 -3.38 -14.63
N GLN A 160 33.18 -2.10 -14.38
CA GLN A 160 33.41 -1.01 -15.32
C GLN A 160 34.78 -0.33 -15.14
N LEU A 161 35.31 -0.27 -13.92
CA LEU A 161 36.57 0.40 -13.61
C LEU A 161 37.78 -0.52 -13.62
N ILE A 162 37.58 -1.84 -13.50
CA ILE A 162 38.67 -2.82 -13.46
C ILE A 162 38.73 -3.54 -14.80
N ASP A 163 39.89 -3.45 -15.46
CA ASP A 163 40.17 -4.24 -16.66
C ASP A 163 40.59 -5.66 -16.25
N PHE A 164 39.70 -6.63 -16.46
CA PHE A 164 39.94 -8.04 -16.13
C PHE A 164 40.78 -8.79 -17.18
N GLY A 165 41.19 -8.12 -18.26
CA GLY A 165 42.01 -8.68 -19.33
C GLY A 165 41.48 -10.02 -19.84
N SER A 166 42.28 -11.07 -19.68
CA SER A 166 41.95 -12.43 -20.13
C SER A 166 40.87 -13.14 -19.30
N PHE A 167 40.34 -12.56 -18.21
CA PHE A 167 39.26 -13.18 -17.43
C PHE A 167 37.87 -12.63 -17.78
N GLN A 168 37.77 -11.65 -18.68
CA GLN A 168 36.53 -10.94 -18.99
C GLN A 168 35.37 -11.87 -19.42
N TRP A 169 35.66 -12.92 -20.18
CA TRP A 169 34.66 -13.91 -20.62
C TRP A 169 34.03 -14.71 -19.47
N LEU A 170 34.67 -14.78 -18.30
CA LEU A 170 34.11 -15.43 -17.09
C LEU A 170 33.38 -14.41 -16.21
N VAL A 171 33.91 -13.19 -16.11
CA VAL A 171 33.35 -12.10 -15.28
C VAL A 171 31.93 -11.75 -15.69
N LEU A 172 31.65 -11.67 -16.99
CA LEU A 172 30.33 -11.29 -17.50
C LEU A 172 29.22 -12.31 -17.12
N PRO A 173 29.35 -13.62 -17.39
CA PRO A 173 28.41 -14.63 -16.88
C PRO A 173 28.29 -14.65 -15.36
N ALA A 174 29.41 -14.49 -14.63
CA ALA A 174 29.40 -14.47 -13.17
C ALA A 174 28.59 -13.28 -12.63
N PHE A 175 28.69 -12.10 -13.27
CA PHE A 175 27.89 -10.93 -12.93
C PHE A 175 26.39 -11.19 -13.13
N PHE A 176 25.98 -11.83 -14.22
CA PHE A 176 24.57 -12.18 -14.43
C PHE A 176 24.05 -13.15 -13.37
N ILE A 177 24.81 -14.20 -13.04
CA ILE A 177 24.45 -15.14 -11.97
C ILE A 177 24.32 -14.40 -10.64
N PHE A 178 25.26 -13.48 -10.35
CA PHE A 178 25.21 -12.64 -9.16
C PHE A 178 23.95 -11.76 -9.11
N VAL A 179 23.58 -11.09 -10.21
CA VAL A 179 22.38 -10.24 -10.26
C VAL A 179 21.10 -11.06 -10.06
N ILE A 180 21.01 -12.24 -10.67
CA ILE A 180 19.87 -13.16 -10.49
C ILE A 180 19.80 -13.62 -9.04
N SER A 181 20.93 -14.03 -8.47
CA SER A 181 21.03 -14.44 -7.07
C SER A 181 20.62 -13.31 -6.12
N TRP A 182 21.13 -12.10 -6.35
CA TRP A 182 20.77 -10.90 -5.59
C TRP A 182 19.27 -10.62 -5.65
N ALA A 183 18.64 -10.72 -6.83
CA ALA A 183 17.21 -10.49 -6.98
C ALA A 183 16.38 -11.50 -6.17
N VAL A 184 16.75 -12.78 -6.21
CA VAL A 184 16.10 -13.84 -5.43
C VAL A 184 16.27 -13.58 -3.93
N PHE A 185 17.48 -13.29 -3.48
CA PHE A 185 17.74 -12.99 -2.07
C PHE A 185 16.98 -11.75 -1.60
N PHE A 186 17.01 -10.65 -2.36
CA PHE A 186 16.28 -9.43 -2.03
C PHE A 186 14.79 -9.72 -1.81
N LEU A 187 14.16 -10.45 -2.73
CA LEU A 187 12.74 -10.80 -2.63
C LEU A 187 12.44 -11.69 -1.43
N GLN A 188 13.28 -12.68 -1.13
CA GLN A 188 13.12 -13.54 0.04
C GLN A 188 13.25 -12.76 1.36
N PHE A 189 14.28 -11.92 1.47
CA PHE A 189 14.48 -11.09 2.64
C PHE A 189 13.36 -10.05 2.79
N TRP A 190 12.84 -9.52 1.69
CA TRP A 190 11.70 -8.59 1.73
C TRP A 190 10.46 -9.29 2.26
N LYS A 191 10.15 -10.51 1.80
CA LYS A 191 9.03 -11.31 2.34
C LYS A 191 9.15 -11.48 3.85
N ARG A 192 10.35 -11.83 4.34
CA ARG A 192 10.62 -11.96 5.78
C ARG A 192 10.45 -10.64 6.52
N LYS A 193 11.03 -9.55 6.02
CA LYS A 193 10.92 -8.22 6.63
C LYS A 193 9.48 -7.72 6.66
N ASN A 194 8.75 -7.88 5.57
CA ASN A 194 7.35 -7.50 5.46
C ASN A 194 6.49 -8.25 6.48
N SER A 195 6.68 -9.56 6.63
CA SER A 195 6.00 -10.35 7.66
C SER A 195 6.32 -9.85 9.08
N ALA A 196 7.59 -9.55 9.37
CA ALA A 196 7.99 -9.00 10.66
C ALA A 196 7.37 -7.61 10.93
N LEU A 197 7.27 -6.74 9.91
CA LEU A 197 6.64 -5.43 10.04
C LEU A 197 5.13 -5.54 10.28
N LEU A 198 4.45 -6.42 9.55
CA LEU A 198 3.01 -6.65 9.75
C LEU A 198 2.72 -7.18 11.16
N ALA A 199 3.51 -8.14 11.63
CA ALA A 199 3.40 -8.66 12.99
C ALA A 199 3.70 -7.58 14.05
N ARG A 200 4.74 -6.77 13.84
CA ARG A 200 5.10 -5.65 14.74
C ARG A 200 4.01 -4.58 14.83
N TRP A 201 3.18 -4.45 13.80
CA TRP A 201 2.08 -3.50 13.72
C TRP A 201 0.72 -4.10 14.10
N GLY A 202 0.68 -5.35 14.56
CA GLY A 202 -0.55 -6.03 14.98
C GLY A 202 -1.53 -6.33 13.85
N ILE A 203 -1.05 -6.45 12.60
CA ILE A 203 -1.88 -6.65 11.41
C ILE A 203 -1.97 -8.16 11.12
N ASN A 204 -3.09 -8.77 11.50
CA ASN A 204 -3.29 -10.23 11.43
C ASN A 204 -3.88 -10.75 10.11
N TYR A 205 -4.12 -9.89 9.11
CA TYR A 205 -4.73 -10.35 7.84
C TYR A 205 -3.76 -11.18 7.00
N SER A 206 -4.28 -12.19 6.33
CA SER A 206 -3.57 -12.87 5.24
C SER A 206 -3.29 -11.86 4.11
N PHE A 207 -2.15 -11.96 3.43
CA PHE A 207 -1.79 -11.09 2.30
C PHE A 207 -2.89 -11.01 1.21
N ALA A 208 -3.73 -12.06 1.10
CA ALA A 208 -4.89 -12.11 0.23
C ALA A 208 -6.02 -11.15 0.64
N GLU A 209 -6.34 -11.06 1.93
CA GLU A 209 -7.37 -10.15 2.47
C GLU A 209 -6.92 -8.69 2.40
N TYR A 210 -5.62 -8.43 2.61
CA TYR A 210 -5.06 -7.09 2.41
C TYR A 210 -5.16 -6.63 0.94
N LYS A 211 -4.92 -7.53 -0.03
CA LYS A 211 -5.05 -7.22 -1.46
C LYS A 211 -6.52 -7.02 -1.87
N ALA A 212 -7.44 -7.77 -1.28
CA ALA A 212 -8.88 -7.55 -1.45
C ALA A 212 -9.33 -6.20 -0.84
N SER A 213 -8.89 -5.89 0.38
CA SER A 213 -9.15 -4.61 1.07
C SER A 213 -8.41 -3.41 0.45
N ALA A 214 -7.33 -3.64 -0.31
CA ALA A 214 -6.62 -2.58 -1.01
C ALA A 214 -7.31 -2.17 -2.31
N ASN A 215 -8.00 -3.10 -2.98
CA ASN A 215 -8.75 -2.86 -4.21
C ASN A 215 -10.17 -2.34 -3.95
N GLU A 216 -10.73 -2.57 -2.75
CA GLU A 216 -11.98 -1.96 -2.34
C GLU A 216 -11.73 -0.81 -1.35
N LEU A 217 -12.02 0.42 -1.79
CA LEU A 217 -11.98 1.65 -1.02
C LEU A 217 -13.04 1.71 0.11
N GLU A 218 -13.44 0.56 0.68
CA GLU A 218 -14.53 0.46 1.66
C GLU A 218 -14.18 -0.51 2.80
N PRO A 219 -13.43 -0.08 3.81
CA PRO A 219 -13.03 -0.94 4.92
C PRO A 219 -14.18 -1.42 5.82
N ILE A 220 -15.41 -0.92 5.61
CA ILE A 220 -16.59 -1.28 6.41
C ILE A 220 -17.33 -2.50 5.81
N ARG A 221 -17.16 -2.80 4.52
CA ARG A 221 -17.82 -3.95 3.86
C ARG A 221 -17.35 -5.28 4.45
N HIS A 222 -16.07 -5.37 4.83
CA HIS A 222 -15.42 -6.58 5.31
C HIS A 222 -15.86 -7.03 6.71
N TYR A 223 -16.11 -6.10 7.63
CA TYR A 223 -16.58 -6.46 8.98
C TYR A 223 -18.01 -7.01 8.96
N LEU A 224 -18.87 -6.44 8.12
CA LEU A 224 -20.28 -6.86 7.98
C LEU A 224 -20.47 -8.10 7.10
N SER A 225 -19.51 -8.42 6.23
CA SER A 225 -19.55 -9.63 5.39
C SER A 225 -19.07 -10.88 6.13
N ILE A 226 -18.09 -10.75 7.05
CA ILE A 226 -17.55 -11.90 7.81
C ILE A 226 -18.64 -12.56 8.65
N GLU A 227 -19.46 -11.80 9.37
CA GLU A 227 -20.58 -12.35 10.16
C GLU A 227 -21.64 -13.07 9.31
N ARG A 228 -21.76 -12.72 8.01
CA ARG A 228 -22.76 -13.30 7.11
C ARG A 228 -22.24 -14.50 6.31
N GLU A 229 -20.93 -14.61 6.12
CA GLU A 229 -20.31 -15.71 5.36
C GLU A 229 -19.88 -16.91 6.21
N GLU A 230 -19.60 -16.73 7.50
CA GLU A 230 -19.22 -17.84 8.40
C GLU A 230 -20.31 -18.91 8.54
N GLU A 231 -21.58 -18.58 8.27
CA GLU A 231 -22.71 -19.49 8.44
C GLU A 231 -22.93 -20.47 7.26
N LYS A 232 -22.29 -20.28 6.10
CA LYS A 232 -22.76 -20.95 4.85
C LYS A 232 -21.82 -21.88 4.11
N ASN A 233 -20.51 -21.90 4.32
CA ASN A 233 -19.62 -22.69 3.44
C ASN A 233 -18.39 -23.26 4.17
N PHE A 234 -18.56 -24.34 4.95
CA PHE A 234 -17.42 -25.01 5.59
C PHE A 234 -16.84 -26.20 4.79
N ASP A 235 -17.56 -26.80 3.83
CA ASP A 235 -17.09 -28.08 3.23
C ASP A 235 -16.45 -28.01 1.81
N ASP A 236 -16.65 -26.96 1.00
CA ASP A 236 -16.13 -26.90 -0.40
C ASP A 236 -15.19 -25.71 -0.72
N ALA A 237 -14.96 -24.81 0.24
CA ALA A 237 -14.21 -23.57 0.05
C ALA A 237 -12.77 -23.70 -0.51
N PRO A 238 -11.93 -24.71 -0.15
CA PRO A 238 -10.54 -24.74 -0.59
C PRO A 238 -10.34 -25.24 -2.04
N ALA A 239 -11.32 -25.93 -2.61
CA ALA A 239 -11.26 -26.40 -4.00
C ALA A 239 -11.74 -25.32 -4.98
N GLU A 240 -12.80 -24.60 -4.61
CA GLU A 240 -13.36 -23.51 -5.40
C GLU A 240 -12.42 -22.29 -5.46
N LYS A 241 -11.83 -21.91 -4.33
CA LYS A 241 -10.81 -20.85 -4.26
C LYS A 241 -9.62 -21.11 -5.18
N ARG A 242 -9.15 -22.37 -5.28
CA ARG A 242 -8.05 -22.75 -6.20
C ARG A 242 -8.43 -22.65 -7.68
N ARG A 243 -9.68 -22.97 -8.03
CA ARG A 243 -10.18 -22.88 -9.41
C ARG A 243 -10.38 -21.44 -9.86
N LEU A 244 -10.95 -20.60 -8.99
CA LEU A 244 -11.11 -19.17 -9.24
C LEU A 244 -9.76 -18.47 -9.40
N GLN A 245 -8.82 -18.74 -8.48
CA GLN A 245 -7.48 -18.17 -8.54
C GLN A 245 -6.77 -18.56 -9.85
N ARG A 246 -6.84 -19.82 -10.28
CA ARG A 246 -6.23 -20.26 -11.55
C ARG A 246 -6.82 -19.56 -12.77
N ASN A 247 -8.13 -19.34 -12.81
CA ASN A 247 -8.82 -18.67 -13.92
C ASN A 247 -8.52 -17.16 -13.96
N GLU A 248 -8.33 -16.53 -12.81
CA GLU A 248 -7.87 -15.13 -12.75
C GLU A 248 -6.44 -14.97 -13.27
N TRP A 249 -5.54 -15.88 -12.88
CA TRP A 249 -4.14 -15.85 -13.32
C TRP A 249 -4.00 -16.09 -14.82
N SER A 250 -4.81 -16.97 -15.42
CA SER A 250 -4.80 -17.16 -16.88
C SER A 250 -5.28 -15.91 -17.62
N GLY A 251 -6.34 -15.24 -17.12
CA GLY A 251 -6.82 -13.98 -17.69
C GLY A 251 -5.82 -12.82 -17.55
N VAL A 252 -5.14 -12.73 -16.41
CA VAL A 252 -4.06 -11.74 -16.20
C VAL A 252 -2.87 -12.02 -17.11
N LEU A 253 -2.45 -13.27 -17.25
CA LEU A 253 -1.36 -13.64 -18.14
C LEU A 253 -1.68 -13.33 -19.60
N LEU A 254 -2.92 -13.57 -20.03
CA LEU A 254 -3.36 -13.24 -21.39
C LEU A 254 -3.33 -11.73 -21.65
N ARG A 255 -3.76 -10.92 -20.68
CA ARG A 255 -3.65 -9.46 -20.75
C ARG A 255 -2.20 -8.99 -20.82
N ILE A 256 -1.32 -9.57 -19.99
CA ILE A 256 0.12 -9.26 -20.02
C ILE A 256 0.71 -9.62 -21.39
N ARG A 257 0.39 -10.81 -21.92
CA ARG A 257 0.85 -11.25 -23.24
C ARG A 257 0.39 -10.29 -24.34
N ASN A 258 -0.90 -9.95 -24.35
CA ASN A 258 -1.46 -9.07 -25.37
C ASN A 258 -0.84 -7.66 -25.28
N ASN A 259 -0.70 -7.11 -24.07
CA ASN A 259 -0.03 -5.82 -23.86
C ASN A 259 1.45 -5.88 -24.26
N ALA A 260 2.15 -6.99 -23.97
CA ALA A 260 3.54 -7.17 -24.36
C ALA A 260 3.70 -7.22 -25.88
N ILE A 261 2.79 -7.89 -26.60
CA ILE A 261 2.79 -7.91 -28.08
C ILE A 261 2.58 -6.50 -28.64
N ILE A 262 1.64 -5.74 -28.08
CA ILE A 262 1.36 -4.36 -28.52
C ILE A 262 2.59 -3.47 -28.28
N VAL A 263 3.18 -3.51 -27.07
CA VAL A 263 4.37 -2.71 -26.73
C VAL A 263 5.56 -3.11 -27.59
N LEU A 264 5.81 -4.41 -27.77
CA LEU A 264 6.87 -4.91 -28.64
C LEU A 264 6.64 -4.46 -30.09
N GLY A 265 5.41 -4.51 -30.57
CA GLY A 265 5.04 -4.03 -31.90
C GLY A 265 5.34 -2.54 -32.08
N ILE A 266 4.97 -1.70 -31.10
CA ILE A 266 5.28 -0.26 -31.12
C ILE A 266 6.80 -0.03 -31.16
N ILE A 267 7.55 -0.72 -30.29
CA ILE A 267 9.01 -0.60 -30.22
C ILE A 267 9.67 -1.03 -31.53
N CYS A 268 9.25 -2.16 -32.10
CA CYS A 268 9.78 -2.68 -33.36
C CYS A 268 9.46 -1.81 -34.58
N LEU A 269 8.38 -1.02 -34.54
CA LEU A 269 8.05 -0.07 -35.59
C LEU A 269 8.78 1.26 -35.44
N GLN A 270 8.99 1.70 -34.19
CA GLN A 270 9.55 3.02 -33.91
C GLN A 270 11.09 3.05 -33.97
N LEU A 271 11.77 1.99 -33.51
CA LEU A 271 13.24 1.92 -33.53
C LEU A 271 13.85 1.99 -34.95
N PRO A 272 13.34 1.28 -35.97
CA PRO A 272 13.88 1.37 -37.32
C PRO A 272 13.67 2.74 -37.96
N PHE A 273 12.55 3.41 -37.65
CA PHE A 273 12.28 4.76 -38.15
C PHE A 273 13.25 5.78 -37.56
N GLU A 274 13.48 5.75 -36.25
CA GLU A 274 14.48 6.61 -35.57
C GLU A 274 15.90 6.35 -36.11
N LEU A 275 16.25 5.08 -36.33
CA LEU A 275 17.56 4.71 -36.89
C LEU A 275 17.73 5.21 -38.34
N ALA A 276 16.70 5.06 -39.17
CA ALA A 276 16.72 5.54 -40.55
C ALA A 276 16.76 7.08 -40.61
N TYR A 277 16.02 7.76 -39.73
CA TYR A 277 16.02 9.21 -39.60
C TYR A 277 17.42 9.73 -39.19
N ALA A 278 18.05 9.13 -38.18
CA ALA A 278 19.39 9.50 -37.75
C ALA A 278 20.43 9.34 -38.88
N HIS A 279 20.36 8.24 -39.63
CA HIS A 279 21.27 7.99 -40.76
C HIS A 279 21.02 8.94 -41.94
N LEU A 280 19.77 9.33 -42.20
CA LEU A 280 19.45 10.33 -43.23
C LEU A 280 19.92 11.72 -42.82
N TYR A 281 19.75 12.08 -41.54
CA TYR A 281 20.20 13.36 -40.99
C TYR A 281 21.72 13.53 -41.10
N GLU A 282 22.48 12.52 -40.67
CA GLU A 282 23.95 12.50 -40.78
C GLU A 282 24.41 12.66 -42.24
N LYS A 283 23.74 11.98 -43.17
CA LYS A 283 24.05 12.10 -44.60
C LYS A 283 23.76 13.51 -45.13
N THR A 284 22.63 14.11 -44.78
CA THR A 284 22.29 15.48 -45.20
C THR A 284 23.23 16.54 -44.60
N GLU A 285 23.70 16.35 -43.37
CA GLU A 285 24.68 17.23 -42.73
C GLU A 285 26.03 17.17 -43.45
N THR A 286 26.50 15.96 -43.81
CA THR A 286 27.75 15.82 -44.59
C THR A 286 27.66 16.37 -46.01
N GLU A 287 26.48 16.38 -46.64
CA GLU A 287 26.27 17.00 -47.95
C GLU A 287 26.17 18.53 -47.88
N ALA A 288 25.67 19.10 -46.78
CA ALA A 288 25.58 20.55 -46.57
C ALA A 288 26.92 21.22 -46.22
N LEU A 289 27.89 20.44 -45.70
CA LEU A 289 29.23 20.92 -45.34
C LEU A 289 30.26 20.84 -46.49
N ARG A 290 29.87 20.33 -47.66
CA ARG A 290 30.73 20.13 -48.84
C ARG A 290 30.44 21.16 -49.92
#